data_AF-A0A2D6T3M2-F1
#
_entry.id   AF-A0A2D6T3M2-F1
#
_cell.length_a   1.000
_cell.length_b   1.000
_cell.length_c   1.000
_cell.angle_alpha   90.00
_cell.angle_beta   90.00
_cell.angle_gamma   90.00
#
_symmetry.space_group_name_H-M   'P 1'
#
loop_
_entity.id
_entity.type
_entity.pdbx_description
1 polymer ?
#
loop_
_entity_poly.entity_id
_entity_poly.type
_entity_poly.pdbx_seq_one_letter_code
_entity_poly.pdbx_strand_id
1 'polypeptide(L)'
;MRWLGALACIAAALAACDGENEAQHSEIAGGASALEAHSLLFERQVISPARGIHVAVGYGLANSIMIEGDDGVIIVDTLESRSRARVVLAAFRKITRKPVAAIILTHNHADHIYGGQVFAEGREVPVYAHRSTNAHIDRIVNVLADAIYRRGMRMFGQLLPAGGVVNAGIGPDLGFETPDMALERPNRVFDDELEVEVAGVRLKLVHAPGETDDQIFVWLPERKILLPADNIYQTFPNLYTIRGTAHRDVMQWVESLDRMRSLEPEILVPSHTRPVVGRERVAEILTAYRDAIQFVHDQTVRGMNRGLTPDEIVAAVRLPRHLAEHPWLIEHYGTVAWSVRAVYGGYLGWFGGDAVTLEPLPPVERSKRLMAAFTAGRSLPDQARAALAAGEPQWAAELARHWLRAEPEAAAASALLSQALEAKARDHINPNARHWYLTQAREVRGELEIERPDPSALPDDMLLSLPIDGFLAGMTTRLNAEEALETDTRVQFDFSDLGRRFTMHVRRGVAELSEGAAGQADIRIATTSATWKRIVTKKRNPALAYAADEIDLDGGLVAVVKFLALFDR
;
A
#
# COMPACT_ATOMS: atom_id res chain seq x y z
N MET A 1 -52.52 51.24 21.51
CA MET A 1 -53.37 50.41 22.40
C MET A 1 -52.99 48.97 22.14
N ARG A 2 -52.17 48.36 22.99
CA ARG A 2 -52.55 47.62 24.21
C ARG A 2 -53.26 46.29 23.86
N TRP A 3 -52.58 45.15 24.07
CA TRP A 3 -52.86 44.12 25.12
C TRP A 3 -54.00 43.15 24.67
N LEU A 4 -54.02 41.82 24.83
CA LEU A 4 -53.59 40.80 25.80
C LEU A 4 -53.67 39.43 25.07
N GLY A 5 -53.04 38.32 25.45
CA GLY A 5 -52.72 37.82 26.78
C GLY A 5 -53.28 36.38 26.89
N ALA A 6 -52.49 35.52 27.52
CA ALA A 6 -52.65 34.09 27.70
C ALA A 6 -54.01 33.63 28.28
N LEU A 7 -54.34 32.34 28.06
CA LEU A 7 -54.75 31.46 29.17
C LEU A 7 -54.75 29.98 28.75
N ALA A 8 -53.91 29.24 29.46
CA ALA A 8 -53.89 27.79 29.55
C ALA A 8 -55.10 27.29 30.36
N CYS A 9 -55.61 26.11 30.02
CA CYS A 9 -56.25 25.22 30.97
C CYS A 9 -55.62 23.83 30.85
N ILE A 10 -55.04 23.41 31.98
CA ILE A 10 -54.29 22.19 32.26
C ILE A 10 -55.24 21.17 32.90
N ALA A 11 -54.80 19.90 32.83
CA ALA A 11 -55.13 18.72 33.64
C ALA A 11 -56.26 17.83 33.10
N ALA A 12 -56.05 16.57 32.69
CA ALA A 12 -55.20 15.43 33.11
C ALA A 12 -56.01 14.35 33.86
N ALA A 13 -56.02 13.15 33.28
CA ALA A 13 -56.06 11.84 33.93
C ALA A 13 -55.69 10.80 32.84
N LEU A 14 -54.42 10.40 32.70
CA LEU A 14 -53.64 9.36 33.41
C LEU A 14 -54.00 7.89 33.11
N ALA A 15 -52.94 7.18 32.71
CA ALA A 15 -52.63 5.74 32.79
C ALA A 15 -53.02 4.84 31.60
N ALA A 16 -52.14 4.03 31.01
CA ALA A 16 -50.69 3.85 31.11
C ALA A 16 -50.20 2.89 29.99
N CYS A 17 -48.88 2.91 29.76
CA CYS A 17 -48.01 1.96 29.06
C CYS A 17 -47.63 2.33 27.61
N ASP A 18 -46.79 3.35 27.48
CA ASP A 18 -45.84 3.49 26.38
C ASP A 18 -44.53 2.78 26.75
N GLY A 19 -44.12 1.86 25.89
CA GLY A 19 -42.77 1.32 25.85
C GLY A 19 -42.00 1.99 24.72
N GLU A 20 -41.40 3.15 25.00
CA GLU A 20 -40.40 3.77 24.12
C GLU A 20 -39.11 2.95 24.22
N ASN A 21 -38.75 2.30 23.13
CA ASN A 21 -37.40 1.78 22.93
C ASN A 21 -36.59 2.93 22.31
N GLU A 22 -36.01 3.78 23.17
CA GLU A 22 -35.04 4.79 22.77
C GLU A 22 -33.89 4.10 22.03
N ALA A 23 -33.78 4.37 20.72
CA ALA A 23 -32.59 4.07 19.96
C ALA A 23 -31.44 4.87 20.56
N GLN A 24 -30.57 4.19 21.32
CA GLN A 24 -29.31 4.73 21.80
C GLN A 24 -28.46 5.17 20.60
N HIS A 25 -28.48 6.46 20.32
CA HIS A 25 -27.46 7.11 19.52
C HIS A 25 -26.15 7.06 20.31
N SER A 26 -25.32 6.07 19.98
CA SER A 26 -23.93 5.98 20.43
C SER A 26 -23.19 7.25 19.98
N GLU A 27 -22.75 8.05 20.95
CA GLU A 27 -21.74 9.09 20.71
C GLU A 27 -20.58 8.46 19.92
N ILE A 28 -20.17 9.13 18.84
CA ILE A 28 -19.02 8.71 18.04
C ILE A 28 -17.81 8.71 18.99
N ALA A 29 -17.35 7.51 19.33
CA ALA A 29 -16.24 7.29 20.23
C ALA A 29 -14.96 7.93 19.64
N GLY A 30 -14.10 8.50 20.49
CA GLY A 30 -12.82 9.08 20.07
C GLY A 30 -11.96 8.12 19.23
N GLY A 31 -10.95 8.62 18.52
CA GLY A 31 -10.29 7.81 17.48
C GLY A 31 -9.65 6.51 17.94
N ALA A 32 -9.17 6.42 19.19
CA ALA A 32 -8.67 5.16 19.74
C ALA A 32 -9.79 4.09 19.86
N SER A 33 -10.96 4.47 20.37
CA SER A 33 -12.10 3.55 20.52
C SER A 33 -12.78 3.22 19.19
N ALA A 34 -12.74 4.13 18.20
CA ALA A 34 -13.19 3.83 16.84
C ALA A 34 -12.30 2.76 16.16
N LEU A 35 -10.97 2.87 16.31
CA LEU A 35 -10.03 1.87 15.80
C LEU A 35 -10.18 0.52 16.51
N GLU A 36 -10.34 0.52 17.84
CA GLU A 36 -10.60 -0.70 18.61
C GLU A 36 -11.90 -1.40 18.17
N ALA A 37 -12.98 -0.64 17.94
CA ALA A 37 -14.22 -1.19 17.40
C ALA A 37 -14.04 -1.77 15.99
N HIS A 38 -13.24 -1.12 15.15
CA HIS A 38 -12.90 -1.62 13.81
C HIS A 38 -12.09 -2.93 13.86
N SER A 39 -11.25 -3.11 14.88
CA SER A 39 -10.45 -4.33 15.06
C SER A 39 -11.29 -5.59 15.26
N LEU A 40 -12.57 -5.48 15.63
CA LEU A 40 -13.50 -6.62 15.72
C LEU A 40 -13.71 -7.30 14.35
N LEU A 41 -13.47 -6.60 13.24
CA LEU A 41 -13.51 -7.20 11.91
C LEU A 41 -12.36 -8.21 11.68
N PHE A 42 -11.29 -8.11 12.46
CA PHE A 42 -10.03 -8.85 12.29
C PHE A 42 -9.82 -9.93 13.36
N GLU A 43 -10.86 -10.30 14.10
CA GLU A 43 -10.78 -11.44 15.00
C GLU A 43 -10.45 -12.73 14.23
N ARG A 44 -9.42 -13.44 14.71
CA ARG A 44 -8.90 -14.64 14.05
C ARG A 44 -9.94 -15.75 13.98
N GLN A 45 -10.46 -16.00 12.79
CA GLN A 45 -11.49 -17.00 12.57
C GLN A 45 -11.47 -17.52 11.13
N VAL A 46 -11.78 -18.81 10.94
CA VAL A 46 -12.16 -19.32 9.62
C VAL A 46 -13.69 -19.26 9.49
N ILE A 47 -14.19 -18.36 8.65
CA ILE A 47 -15.62 -18.13 8.41
C ILE A 47 -16.04 -18.90 7.16
N SER A 48 -17.20 -19.57 7.20
CA SER A 48 -17.72 -20.32 6.05
C SER A 48 -19.04 -19.72 5.56
N PRO A 49 -19.03 -18.67 4.71
CA PRO A 49 -20.24 -17.96 4.30
C PRO A 49 -21.17 -18.80 3.42
N ALA A 50 -20.64 -19.87 2.82
CA ALA A 50 -21.42 -20.89 2.13
C ALA A 50 -20.66 -22.23 2.12
N ARG A 51 -21.35 -23.32 1.77
CA ARG A 51 -20.76 -24.67 1.71
C ARG A 51 -19.47 -24.70 0.88
N GLY A 52 -18.37 -25.21 1.43
CA GLY A 52 -17.10 -25.32 0.71
C GLY A 52 -16.43 -23.98 0.37
N ILE A 53 -16.81 -22.88 1.01
CA ILE A 53 -16.10 -21.60 0.96
C ILE A 53 -15.64 -21.28 2.37
N HIS A 54 -14.33 -21.14 2.58
CA HIS A 54 -13.74 -20.91 3.90
C HIS A 54 -12.78 -19.73 3.83
N VAL A 55 -12.99 -18.73 4.67
CA VAL A 55 -12.26 -17.45 4.67
C VAL A 55 -11.49 -17.33 5.97
N ALA A 56 -10.16 -17.32 5.91
CA ALA A 56 -9.31 -17.13 7.08
C ALA A 56 -9.14 -15.64 7.38
N VAL A 57 -10.01 -15.09 8.23
CA VAL A 57 -10.03 -13.67 8.61
C VAL A 57 -9.13 -13.42 9.82
N GLY A 58 -8.40 -12.30 9.79
CA GLY A 58 -7.59 -11.84 10.92
C GLY A 58 -6.24 -12.54 11.09
N TYR A 59 -5.86 -13.43 10.17
CA TYR A 59 -4.60 -14.18 10.26
C TYR A 59 -3.39 -13.39 9.76
N GLY A 60 -3.60 -12.39 8.91
CA GLY A 60 -2.62 -11.45 8.37
C GLY A 60 -3.34 -10.20 7.87
N LEU A 61 -2.65 -9.31 7.16
CA LEU A 61 -3.28 -8.10 6.60
C LEU A 61 -4.44 -8.48 5.66
N ALA A 62 -4.19 -9.42 4.76
CA ALA A 62 -5.20 -10.02 3.89
C ALA A 62 -5.81 -11.28 4.51
N ASN A 63 -6.94 -11.67 3.95
CA ASN A 63 -7.55 -12.98 4.09
C ASN A 63 -6.90 -13.94 3.09
N SER A 64 -6.92 -15.23 3.43
CA SER A 64 -6.78 -16.29 2.43
C SER A 64 -8.11 -17.05 2.37
N ILE A 65 -8.53 -17.44 1.17
CA ILE A 65 -9.83 -18.05 0.91
C ILE A 65 -9.62 -19.44 0.32
N MET A 66 -10.20 -20.47 0.93
CA MET A 66 -10.20 -21.84 0.44
C MET A 66 -11.57 -22.19 -0.14
N ILE A 67 -11.57 -22.63 -1.40
CA ILE A 67 -12.74 -23.17 -2.10
C ILE A 67 -12.57 -24.68 -2.20
N GLU A 68 -13.49 -25.45 -1.62
CA GLU A 68 -13.49 -26.91 -1.72
C GLU A 68 -14.12 -27.38 -3.03
N GLY A 69 -13.35 -28.13 -3.82
CA GLY A 69 -13.84 -28.91 -4.95
C GLY A 69 -14.07 -30.38 -4.59
N ASP A 70 -14.24 -31.23 -5.60
CA ASP A 70 -14.53 -32.66 -5.44
C ASP A 70 -13.31 -33.42 -4.88
N ASP A 71 -12.15 -33.28 -5.52
CA ASP A 71 -10.91 -34.00 -5.21
C ASP A 71 -9.74 -33.08 -4.80
N GLY A 72 -9.97 -31.77 -4.74
CA GLY A 72 -8.96 -30.76 -4.43
C GLY A 72 -9.53 -29.50 -3.79
N VAL A 73 -8.66 -28.58 -3.39
CA VAL A 73 -9.02 -27.23 -2.96
C VAL A 73 -8.33 -26.18 -3.79
N ILE A 74 -8.96 -25.02 -3.93
CA ILE A 74 -8.43 -23.85 -4.61
C ILE A 74 -8.17 -22.79 -3.55
N ILE A 75 -6.96 -22.22 -3.54
CA ILE A 75 -6.59 -21.15 -2.60
C ILE A 75 -6.60 -19.83 -3.37
N VAL A 76 -7.38 -18.87 -2.89
CA VAL A 76 -7.37 -17.49 -3.39
C VAL A 76 -6.66 -16.61 -2.37
N ASP A 77 -5.56 -16.00 -2.81
CA ASP A 77 -4.59 -15.23 -2.02
C ASP A 77 -3.91 -16.02 -0.88
N THR A 78 -2.67 -15.64 -0.60
CA THR A 78 -1.71 -16.49 0.13
C THR A 78 -1.04 -15.83 1.32
N LEU A 79 -1.50 -14.63 1.73
CA LEU A 79 -0.94 -13.85 2.84
C LEU A 79 0.45 -13.24 2.56
N GLU A 80 0.93 -12.44 3.51
CA GLU A 80 2.15 -11.65 3.44
C GLU A 80 3.45 -12.40 3.73
N SER A 81 3.38 -13.64 4.22
CA SER A 81 4.57 -14.37 4.67
C SER A 81 4.34 -15.86 4.89
N ARG A 82 5.43 -16.64 4.94
CA ARG A 82 5.41 -18.07 5.25
C ARG A 82 4.84 -18.32 6.63
N SER A 83 5.20 -17.53 7.64
CA SER A 83 4.72 -17.73 9.01
C SER A 83 3.20 -17.62 9.09
N ARG A 84 2.61 -16.57 8.50
CA ARG A 84 1.14 -16.40 8.46
C ARG A 84 0.47 -17.49 7.63
N ALA A 85 1.00 -17.79 6.45
CA ALA A 85 0.46 -18.83 5.57
C ALA A 85 0.47 -20.23 6.20
N ARG A 86 1.51 -20.60 6.96
CA ARG A 86 1.55 -21.90 7.68
C ARG A 86 0.42 -22.03 8.70
N VAL A 87 0.10 -20.94 9.40
CA VAL A 87 -0.96 -20.96 10.39
C VAL A 87 -2.34 -21.09 9.74
N VAL A 88 -2.55 -20.43 8.60
CA VAL A 88 -3.81 -20.58 7.83
C VAL A 88 -3.92 -21.96 7.19
N LEU A 89 -2.87 -22.46 6.55
CA LEU A 89 -2.86 -23.81 5.98
C LEU A 89 -3.21 -24.84 7.07
N ALA A 90 -2.64 -24.72 8.27
CA ALA A 90 -2.98 -25.58 9.40
C ALA A 90 -4.47 -25.45 9.81
N ALA A 91 -5.05 -24.25 9.76
CA ALA A 91 -6.47 -24.04 10.04
C ALA A 91 -7.37 -24.69 8.97
N PHE A 92 -7.05 -24.50 7.69
CA PHE A 92 -7.74 -25.14 6.57
C PHE A 92 -7.63 -26.67 6.60
N ARG A 93 -6.48 -27.20 7.00
CA ARG A 93 -6.25 -28.65 7.13
C ARG A 93 -7.05 -29.31 8.26
N LYS A 94 -7.66 -28.54 9.16
CA LYS A 94 -8.65 -29.04 10.14
C LYS A 94 -10.03 -29.28 9.49
N ILE A 95 -10.31 -28.61 8.36
CA ILE A 95 -11.56 -28.71 7.62
C ILE A 95 -11.45 -29.84 6.59
N THR A 96 -10.36 -29.88 5.83
CA THR A 96 -10.21 -30.82 4.71
C THR A 96 -8.77 -31.25 4.47
N ARG A 97 -8.59 -32.49 4.01
CA ARG A 97 -7.30 -33.09 3.65
C ARG A 97 -7.05 -33.15 2.15
N LYS A 98 -7.99 -32.65 1.33
CA LYS A 98 -7.87 -32.61 -0.12
C LYS A 98 -6.63 -31.81 -0.54
N PRO A 99 -5.85 -32.26 -1.55
CA PRO A 99 -4.68 -31.54 -2.04
C PRO A 99 -5.05 -30.14 -2.55
N VAL A 100 -4.10 -29.20 -2.50
CA VAL A 100 -4.25 -27.92 -3.21
C VAL A 100 -4.13 -28.20 -4.71
N ALA A 101 -5.21 -27.93 -5.44
CA ALA A 101 -5.32 -28.18 -6.88
C ALA A 101 -4.94 -26.94 -7.71
N ALA A 102 -5.13 -25.74 -7.16
CA ALA A 102 -4.68 -24.49 -7.77
C ALA A 102 -4.55 -23.37 -6.73
N ILE A 103 -3.76 -22.36 -7.08
CA ILE A 103 -3.70 -21.07 -6.40
C ILE A 103 -4.20 -20.00 -7.38
N ILE A 104 -4.96 -19.03 -6.88
CA ILE A 104 -5.34 -17.82 -7.61
C ILE A 104 -4.75 -16.65 -6.82
N LEU A 105 -3.88 -15.87 -7.46
CA LEU A 105 -3.39 -14.61 -6.91
C LEU A 105 -4.23 -13.50 -7.52
N THR A 106 -4.96 -12.76 -6.68
CA THR A 106 -5.87 -11.73 -7.17
C THR A 106 -5.14 -10.52 -7.74
N HIS A 107 -3.99 -10.17 -7.17
CA HIS A 107 -3.10 -9.10 -7.63
C HIS A 107 -1.71 -9.18 -6.96
N ASN A 108 -0.81 -8.26 -7.31
CA ASN A 108 0.61 -8.32 -6.95
C ASN A 108 0.99 -7.82 -5.55
N HIS A 109 0.05 -7.40 -4.71
CA HIS A 109 0.38 -6.85 -3.40
C HIS A 109 0.95 -7.90 -2.44
N ALA A 110 1.83 -7.44 -1.55
CA ALA A 110 2.66 -8.29 -0.71
C ALA A 110 1.86 -9.29 0.13
N ASP A 111 0.76 -8.82 0.69
CA ASP A 111 -0.20 -9.53 1.52
C ASP A 111 -1.06 -10.55 0.77
N HIS A 112 -0.94 -10.64 -0.55
CA HIS A 112 -1.67 -11.64 -1.34
C HIS A 112 -0.75 -12.75 -1.87
N ILE A 113 0.57 -12.50 -1.96
CA ILE A 113 1.47 -13.33 -2.78
C ILE A 113 2.61 -14.01 -2.01
N TYR A 114 2.97 -13.54 -0.81
CA TYR A 114 4.20 -13.94 -0.12
C TYR A 114 4.06 -15.13 0.83
N GLY A 115 2.94 -15.85 0.80
CA GLY A 115 2.82 -17.18 1.41
C GLY A 115 2.61 -18.33 0.41
N GLY A 116 2.69 -18.06 -0.90
CA GLY A 116 2.29 -18.99 -1.96
C GLY A 116 2.93 -20.38 -1.89
N GLN A 117 4.25 -20.46 -1.67
CA GLN A 117 4.93 -21.77 -1.61
C GLN A 117 4.49 -22.64 -0.44
N VAL A 118 3.97 -22.03 0.64
CA VAL A 118 3.43 -22.80 1.77
C VAL A 118 2.18 -23.57 1.31
N PHE A 119 1.30 -22.92 0.55
CA PHE A 119 0.10 -23.56 0.00
C PHE A 119 0.40 -24.54 -1.13
N ALA A 120 1.47 -24.35 -1.88
CA ALA A 120 1.92 -25.33 -2.88
C ALA A 120 2.30 -26.70 -2.25
N GLU A 121 2.61 -26.73 -0.96
CA GLU A 121 2.98 -27.95 -0.20
C GLU A 121 4.12 -28.75 -0.87
N GLY A 122 5.05 -28.05 -1.53
CA GLY A 122 6.20 -28.65 -2.23
C GLY A 122 5.86 -29.33 -3.56
N ARG A 123 4.67 -29.07 -4.13
CA ARG A 123 4.25 -29.56 -5.44
C ARG A 123 4.20 -28.42 -6.46
N GLU A 124 4.34 -28.77 -7.73
CA GLU A 124 3.99 -27.85 -8.81
C GLU A 124 2.47 -27.73 -8.88
N VAL A 125 1.95 -26.52 -8.67
CA VAL A 125 0.51 -26.21 -8.72
C VAL A 125 0.24 -25.15 -9.79
N PRO A 126 -0.87 -25.23 -10.53
CA PRO A 126 -1.33 -24.13 -11.36
C PRO A 126 -1.57 -22.88 -10.52
N VAL A 127 -0.92 -21.78 -10.88
CA VAL A 127 -1.09 -20.47 -10.25
C VAL A 127 -1.66 -19.51 -11.27
N TYR A 128 -2.92 -19.13 -11.05
CA TYR A 128 -3.67 -18.24 -11.91
C TYR A 128 -3.53 -16.78 -11.46
N ALA A 129 -3.31 -15.89 -12.41
CA ALA A 129 -3.34 -14.44 -12.20
C ALA A 129 -3.53 -13.71 -13.53
N HIS A 130 -3.67 -12.39 -13.48
CA HIS A 130 -3.60 -11.56 -14.68
C HIS A 130 -2.19 -11.62 -15.31
N ARG A 131 -2.08 -11.45 -16.63
CA ARG A 131 -0.81 -11.48 -17.37
C ARG A 131 0.20 -10.48 -16.85
N SER A 132 -0.24 -9.30 -16.44
CA SER A 132 0.67 -8.26 -15.94
C SER A 132 1.13 -8.49 -14.50
N THR A 133 0.57 -9.45 -13.75
CA THR A 133 0.91 -9.66 -12.32
C THR A 133 2.39 -9.96 -12.12
N ASN A 134 3.01 -10.82 -12.94
CA ASN A 134 4.46 -11.09 -12.83
C ASN A 134 5.30 -9.83 -12.99
N ALA A 135 4.99 -8.99 -13.98
CA ALA A 135 5.69 -7.73 -14.20
C ALA A 135 5.50 -6.75 -13.03
N HIS A 136 4.34 -6.77 -12.38
CA HIS A 136 4.07 -5.96 -11.18
C HIS A 136 4.78 -6.50 -9.93
N ILE A 137 4.91 -7.82 -9.77
CA ILE A 137 5.72 -8.44 -8.72
C ILE A 137 7.18 -8.02 -8.86
N ASP A 138 7.70 -8.05 -10.08
CA ASP A 138 9.10 -7.73 -10.37
C ASP A 138 9.48 -6.27 -10.04
N ARG A 139 8.48 -5.40 -9.85
CA ARG A 139 8.71 -4.03 -9.36
C ARG A 139 9.30 -3.98 -7.95
N ILE A 140 9.37 -5.09 -7.20
CA ILE A 140 10.05 -5.09 -5.90
C ILE A 140 11.54 -4.73 -5.98
N VAL A 141 12.19 -4.99 -7.13
CA VAL A 141 13.58 -4.56 -7.41
C VAL A 141 13.64 -3.33 -8.32
N ASN A 142 12.60 -2.49 -8.33
CA ASN A 142 12.56 -1.29 -9.14
C ASN A 142 13.36 -0.12 -8.56
N VAL A 143 13.44 0.95 -9.35
CA VAL A 143 14.16 2.20 -9.03
C VAL A 143 13.63 2.97 -7.81
N LEU A 144 12.42 2.65 -7.31
CA LEU A 144 11.79 3.32 -6.15
C LEU A 144 11.69 2.41 -4.91
N ALA A 145 12.28 1.20 -4.93
CA ALA A 145 12.09 0.19 -3.90
C ALA A 145 12.38 0.70 -2.47
N ASP A 146 13.51 1.40 -2.27
CA ASP A 146 13.90 1.96 -0.97
C ASP A 146 12.91 3.01 -0.44
N ALA A 147 12.45 3.91 -1.33
CA ALA A 147 11.52 4.96 -0.96
C ALA A 147 10.17 4.37 -0.55
N ILE A 148 9.69 3.40 -1.34
CA ILE A 148 8.46 2.66 -1.11
C ILE A 148 8.55 1.85 0.19
N TYR A 149 9.68 1.17 0.46
CA TYR A 149 9.91 0.43 1.70
C TYR A 149 9.84 1.36 2.92
N ARG A 150 10.66 2.42 2.96
CA ARG A 150 10.71 3.35 4.11
C ARG A 150 9.34 3.96 4.42
N ARG A 151 8.61 4.33 3.37
CA ARG A 151 7.25 4.88 3.50
C ARG A 151 6.24 3.82 3.95
N GLY A 152 6.42 2.57 3.55
CA GLY A 152 5.60 1.44 4.01
C GLY A 152 5.77 1.15 5.50
N MET A 153 7.02 1.16 5.98
CA MET A 153 7.32 0.98 7.40
C MET A 153 6.63 2.04 8.28
N ARG A 154 6.51 3.28 7.80
CA ARG A 154 5.72 4.35 8.46
C ARG A 154 4.22 4.09 8.39
N MET A 155 3.69 3.81 7.19
CA MET A 155 2.26 3.59 6.97
C MET A 155 1.70 2.45 7.81
N PHE A 156 2.42 1.31 7.87
CA PHE A 156 1.98 0.13 8.59
C PHE A 156 2.46 0.08 10.05
N GLY A 157 3.22 1.09 10.50
CA GLY A 157 3.65 1.20 11.90
C GLY A 157 4.58 0.07 12.36
N GLN A 158 5.29 -0.58 11.45
CA GLN A 158 6.08 -1.80 11.68
C GLN A 158 7.12 -1.70 12.80
N LEU A 159 7.65 -0.50 13.03
CA LEU A 159 8.69 -0.24 14.04
C LEU A 159 8.15 0.49 15.28
N LEU A 160 6.82 0.61 15.39
CA LEU A 160 6.20 1.11 16.61
C LEU A 160 6.33 0.09 17.74
N PRO A 161 6.43 0.55 19.01
CA PRO A 161 6.49 -0.37 20.14
C PRO A 161 5.16 -1.11 20.27
N ALA A 162 5.15 -2.19 21.08
CA ALA A 162 3.93 -2.94 21.37
C ALA A 162 2.79 -2.00 21.83
N GLY A 163 1.60 -2.19 21.25
CA GLY A 163 0.44 -1.31 21.46
C GLY A 163 0.42 -0.04 20.59
N GLY A 164 1.45 0.22 19.78
CA GLY A 164 1.48 1.34 18.83
C GLY A 164 0.66 1.10 17.56
N VAL A 165 0.45 -0.17 17.20
CA VAL A 165 -0.42 -0.61 16.09
C VAL A 165 -1.71 -1.17 16.69
N VAL A 166 -2.85 -0.58 16.35
CA VAL A 166 -4.19 -1.04 16.79
C VAL A 166 -4.80 -1.97 15.75
N ASN A 167 -4.78 -1.52 14.49
CA ASN A 167 -4.99 -2.31 13.29
C ASN A 167 -4.37 -1.56 12.09
N ALA A 168 -4.45 -2.13 10.89
CA ALA A 168 -3.99 -1.51 9.64
C ALA A 168 -5.14 -1.11 8.69
N GLY A 169 -6.37 -1.02 9.19
CA GLY A 169 -7.54 -0.57 8.43
C GLY A 169 -8.23 -1.64 7.60
N ILE A 170 -7.47 -2.51 6.95
CA ILE A 170 -7.98 -3.64 6.15
C ILE A 170 -7.64 -5.01 6.76
N GLY A 171 -6.82 -5.02 7.81
CA GLY A 171 -6.43 -6.19 8.60
C GLY A 171 -5.82 -5.78 9.95
N PRO A 172 -5.43 -6.74 10.80
CA PRO A 172 -4.87 -6.47 12.12
C PRO A 172 -3.47 -5.86 12.05
N ASP A 173 -2.59 -6.38 11.21
CA ASP A 173 -1.23 -5.91 11.02
C ASP A 173 -0.67 -6.51 9.73
N LEU A 174 0.44 -5.96 9.23
CA LEU A 174 1.19 -6.55 8.13
C LEU A 174 2.37 -7.35 8.71
N GLY A 175 2.28 -8.67 8.80
CA GLY A 175 3.35 -9.51 9.35
C GLY A 175 4.51 -9.75 8.37
N PHE A 176 5.17 -8.68 7.92
CA PHE A 176 6.16 -8.72 6.84
C PHE A 176 7.60 -8.66 7.36
N GLU A 177 8.37 -9.71 7.08
CA GLU A 177 9.83 -9.72 7.21
C GLU A 177 10.45 -10.30 5.95
N THR A 178 11.52 -9.68 5.44
CA THR A 178 12.17 -10.10 4.18
C THR A 178 12.53 -11.59 4.13
N PRO A 179 13.12 -12.21 5.18
CA PRO A 179 13.43 -13.65 5.16
C PRO A 179 12.21 -14.57 5.11
N ASP A 180 11.03 -14.07 5.50
CA ASP A 180 9.81 -14.88 5.62
C ASP A 180 8.96 -14.85 4.34
N MET A 181 9.44 -14.20 3.28
CA MET A 181 8.75 -14.16 1.98
C MET A 181 8.75 -15.53 1.28
N ALA A 182 7.61 -15.91 0.70
CA ALA A 182 7.41 -17.10 -0.11
C ALA A 182 6.53 -16.84 -1.31
N LEU A 183 7.12 -16.71 -2.48
CA LEU A 183 6.37 -16.50 -3.71
C LEU A 183 6.23 -17.81 -4.50
N GLU A 184 5.00 -18.18 -4.82
CA GLU A 184 4.70 -19.13 -5.90
C GLU A 184 4.23 -18.31 -7.11
N ARG A 185 4.98 -18.32 -8.20
CA ARG A 185 4.75 -17.37 -9.30
C ARG A 185 3.58 -17.79 -10.18
N PRO A 186 2.79 -16.84 -10.70
CA PRO A 186 1.80 -17.13 -11.73
C PRO A 186 2.41 -17.85 -12.93
N ASN A 187 1.84 -19.00 -13.28
CA ASN A 187 2.22 -19.82 -14.45
C ASN A 187 1.03 -20.10 -15.39
N ARG A 188 -0.19 -19.70 -15.00
CA ARG A 188 -1.40 -19.68 -15.82
C ARG A 188 -1.95 -18.26 -15.86
N VAL A 189 -1.63 -17.52 -16.91
CA VAL A 189 -2.01 -16.11 -17.03
C VAL A 189 -3.02 -15.86 -18.13
N PHE A 190 -3.86 -14.85 -17.93
CA PHE A 190 -4.88 -14.40 -18.88
C PHE A 190 -4.92 -12.86 -18.96
N ASP A 191 -5.57 -12.34 -20.01
CA ASP A 191 -5.73 -10.91 -20.23
C ASP A 191 -7.08 -10.42 -19.66
N ASP A 192 -8.21 -10.64 -20.36
CA ASP A 192 -9.49 -10.05 -19.93
C ASP A 192 -10.35 -10.96 -19.02
N GLU A 193 -10.62 -12.19 -19.45
CA GLU A 193 -11.45 -13.16 -18.71
C GLU A 193 -10.96 -14.59 -18.99
N LEU A 194 -11.06 -15.45 -17.98
CA LEU A 194 -10.81 -16.87 -18.07
C LEU A 194 -11.90 -17.65 -17.34
N GLU A 195 -12.66 -18.45 -18.08
CA GLU A 195 -13.49 -19.51 -17.50
C GLU A 195 -12.62 -20.75 -17.27
N VAL A 196 -12.63 -21.29 -16.06
CA VAL A 196 -11.82 -22.45 -15.69
C VAL A 196 -12.59 -23.37 -14.76
N GLU A 197 -12.41 -24.68 -14.94
CA GLU A 197 -12.88 -25.69 -14.01
C GLU A 197 -11.68 -26.32 -13.30
N VAL A 198 -11.65 -26.25 -11.97
CA VAL A 198 -10.58 -26.83 -11.15
C VAL A 198 -11.23 -27.68 -10.06
N ALA A 199 -10.82 -28.95 -9.96
CA ALA A 199 -11.38 -29.90 -8.99
C ALA A 199 -12.92 -29.92 -8.99
N GLY A 200 -13.56 -29.86 -10.17
CA GLY A 200 -15.03 -29.84 -10.32
C GLY A 200 -15.71 -28.50 -10.01
N VAL A 201 -14.96 -27.44 -9.66
CA VAL A 201 -15.50 -26.10 -9.40
C VAL A 201 -15.33 -25.23 -10.65
N ARG A 202 -16.44 -24.77 -11.24
CA ARG A 202 -16.44 -23.80 -12.33
C ARG A 202 -16.32 -22.37 -11.79
N LEU A 203 -15.32 -21.65 -12.27
CA LEU A 203 -14.93 -20.30 -11.88
C LEU A 203 -14.80 -19.41 -13.11
N LYS A 204 -15.08 -18.11 -12.94
CA LYS A 204 -14.61 -17.07 -13.85
C LYS A 204 -13.59 -16.21 -13.15
N LEU A 205 -12.42 -16.04 -13.76
CA LEU A 205 -11.41 -15.07 -13.37
C LEU A 205 -11.53 -13.88 -14.32
N VAL A 206 -11.71 -12.69 -13.80
CA VAL A 206 -12.04 -11.51 -14.62
C VAL A 206 -11.14 -10.36 -14.23
N HIS A 207 -10.44 -9.79 -15.22
CA HIS A 207 -9.64 -8.59 -15.03
C HIS A 207 -10.53 -7.41 -14.64
N ALA A 208 -10.18 -6.78 -13.52
CA ALA A 208 -10.97 -5.77 -12.84
C ALA A 208 -10.03 -4.79 -12.12
N PRO A 209 -9.37 -3.89 -12.88
CA PRO A 209 -8.42 -2.93 -12.31
C PRO A 209 -9.08 -2.04 -11.25
N GLY A 210 -8.30 -1.66 -10.24
CA GLY A 210 -8.73 -0.75 -9.18
C GLY A 210 -7.60 -0.40 -8.21
N GLU A 211 -7.44 -1.18 -7.14
CA GLU A 211 -6.33 -0.99 -6.19
C GLU A 211 -4.97 -1.17 -6.90
N THR A 212 -4.90 -2.10 -7.86
CA THR A 212 -3.82 -2.25 -8.83
C THR A 212 -4.34 -2.51 -10.25
N ASP A 213 -3.49 -2.30 -11.25
CA ASP A 213 -3.83 -2.51 -12.66
C ASP A 213 -3.95 -4.00 -13.02
N ASP A 214 -3.29 -4.89 -12.28
CA ASP A 214 -3.29 -6.34 -12.54
C ASP A 214 -4.40 -7.09 -11.81
N GLN A 215 -5.28 -6.38 -11.12
CA GLN A 215 -6.27 -6.99 -10.25
C GLN A 215 -7.34 -7.77 -11.01
N ILE A 216 -7.76 -8.89 -10.42
CA ILE A 216 -8.84 -9.73 -10.91
C ILE A 216 -9.89 -9.97 -9.80
N PHE A 217 -11.13 -10.21 -10.18
CA PHE A 217 -12.12 -10.84 -9.29
C PHE A 217 -12.38 -12.30 -9.69
N VAL A 218 -12.84 -13.09 -8.72
CA VAL A 218 -13.28 -14.47 -8.93
C VAL A 218 -14.80 -14.55 -8.78
N TRP A 219 -15.47 -15.12 -9.78
CA TRP A 219 -16.92 -15.29 -9.79
C TRP A 219 -17.32 -16.75 -9.90
N LEU A 220 -18.19 -17.19 -8.99
CA LEU A 220 -18.80 -18.52 -8.97
C LEU A 220 -20.27 -18.39 -9.42
N PRO A 221 -20.57 -18.50 -10.73
CA PRO A 221 -21.89 -18.17 -11.27
C PRO A 221 -23.01 -19.03 -10.70
N GLU A 222 -22.80 -20.34 -10.58
CA GLU A 222 -23.82 -21.28 -10.10
C GLU A 222 -24.24 -21.04 -8.65
N ARG A 223 -23.38 -20.37 -7.87
CA ARG A 223 -23.57 -20.11 -6.44
C ARG A 223 -23.75 -18.63 -6.12
N LYS A 224 -23.66 -17.78 -7.14
CA LYS A 224 -23.65 -16.32 -7.05
C LYS A 224 -22.72 -15.74 -5.97
N ILE A 225 -21.49 -16.26 -5.94
CA ILE A 225 -20.46 -15.82 -4.99
C ILE A 225 -19.39 -15.02 -5.72
N LEU A 226 -19.18 -13.79 -5.28
CA LEU A 226 -18.16 -12.89 -5.79
C LEU A 226 -17.03 -12.74 -4.78
N LEU A 227 -15.79 -12.98 -5.21
CA LEU A 227 -14.57 -12.61 -4.50
C LEU A 227 -13.99 -11.38 -5.21
N PRO A 228 -14.24 -10.15 -4.72
CA PRO A 228 -13.90 -8.91 -5.42
C PRO A 228 -12.44 -8.47 -5.26
N ALA A 229 -11.58 -9.31 -4.67
CA ALA A 229 -10.24 -8.93 -4.25
C ALA A 229 -10.26 -7.65 -3.40
N ASP A 230 -9.42 -6.67 -3.75
CA ASP A 230 -9.28 -5.38 -3.08
C ASP A 230 -10.13 -4.28 -3.70
N ASN A 231 -11.01 -4.59 -4.66
CA ASN A 231 -11.96 -3.59 -5.14
C ASN A 231 -12.99 -3.22 -4.08
N ILE A 232 -13.21 -4.09 -3.08
CA ILE A 232 -14.16 -3.89 -1.99
C ILE A 232 -13.60 -4.47 -0.69
N TYR A 233 -13.62 -3.67 0.37
CA TYR A 233 -13.42 -4.07 1.76
C TYR A 233 -14.17 -3.09 2.67
N GLN A 234 -14.43 -3.44 3.93
CA GLN A 234 -15.24 -2.62 4.84
C GLN A 234 -14.48 -1.39 5.40
N THR A 235 -14.09 -0.46 4.52
CA THR A 235 -13.49 0.85 4.80
C THR A 235 -13.39 1.63 3.50
N PHE A 236 -13.29 2.97 3.57
CA PHE A 236 -13.15 3.82 2.39
C PHE A 236 -11.97 3.38 1.50
N PRO A 237 -12.15 3.29 0.16
CA PRO A 237 -11.14 2.78 -0.75
C PRO A 237 -9.88 3.64 -0.72
N ASN A 238 -8.74 2.99 -0.81
CA ASN A 238 -7.47 3.67 -0.92
C ASN A 238 -7.27 4.15 -2.36
N LEU A 239 -7.92 5.23 -2.78
CA LEU A 239 -7.71 5.74 -4.15
C LEU A 239 -6.29 6.29 -4.37
N TYR A 240 -5.53 6.45 -3.29
CA TYR A 240 -4.08 6.59 -3.30
C TYR A 240 -3.48 6.23 -1.95
N THR A 241 -2.52 5.31 -1.97
CA THR A 241 -1.76 4.97 -0.76
C THR A 241 -0.74 6.05 -0.41
N ILE A 242 -0.76 6.50 0.86
CA ILE A 242 0.23 7.46 1.37
C ILE A 242 1.66 6.90 1.39
N ARG A 243 1.84 5.59 1.26
CA ARG A 243 3.16 4.99 1.00
C ARG A 243 3.74 5.44 -0.35
N GLY A 244 2.92 5.82 -1.31
CA GLY A 244 3.31 6.23 -2.65
C GLY A 244 3.29 5.06 -3.64
N THR A 245 2.54 5.24 -4.72
CA THR A 245 2.42 4.35 -5.88
C THR A 245 2.31 5.22 -7.14
N ALA A 246 2.29 4.56 -8.31
CA ALA A 246 1.75 5.19 -9.51
C ALA A 246 0.29 5.65 -9.27
N HIS A 247 -0.17 6.59 -10.10
CA HIS A 247 -1.56 7.03 -10.11
C HIS A 247 -2.51 5.85 -10.39
N ARG A 248 -3.62 5.80 -9.66
CA ARG A 248 -4.70 4.84 -9.87
C ARG A 248 -5.80 5.51 -10.68
N ASP A 249 -6.17 4.93 -11.80
CA ASP A 249 -7.34 5.38 -12.54
C ASP A 249 -8.61 4.96 -11.78
N VAL A 250 -9.18 5.92 -11.05
CA VAL A 250 -10.34 5.66 -10.19
C VAL A 250 -11.61 5.36 -10.99
N MET A 251 -11.69 5.76 -12.26
CA MET A 251 -12.86 5.48 -13.10
C MET A 251 -12.82 4.06 -13.65
N GLN A 252 -11.63 3.50 -13.92
CA GLN A 252 -11.50 2.06 -14.17
C GLN A 252 -11.97 1.23 -12.97
N TRP A 253 -11.72 1.68 -11.74
CA TRP A 253 -12.26 1.02 -10.55
C TRP A 253 -13.79 1.09 -10.51
N VAL A 254 -14.39 2.24 -10.85
CA VAL A 254 -15.85 2.38 -10.97
C VAL A 254 -16.42 1.39 -11.99
N GLU A 255 -15.78 1.23 -13.15
CA GLU A 255 -16.18 0.27 -14.19
C GLU A 255 -16.09 -1.18 -13.70
N SER A 256 -15.01 -1.53 -12.98
CA SER A 256 -14.85 -2.83 -12.33
C SER A 256 -16.00 -3.12 -11.35
N LEU A 257 -16.41 -2.12 -10.55
CA LEU A 257 -17.53 -2.24 -9.63
C LEU A 257 -18.88 -2.36 -10.36
N ASP A 258 -19.06 -1.66 -11.48
CA ASP A 258 -20.26 -1.79 -12.30
C ASP A 258 -20.37 -3.20 -12.92
N ARG A 259 -19.25 -3.80 -13.34
CA ARG A 259 -19.21 -5.23 -13.73
C ARG A 259 -19.62 -6.14 -12.58
N MET A 260 -19.06 -5.93 -11.37
CA MET A 260 -19.42 -6.72 -10.19
C MET A 260 -20.91 -6.61 -9.82
N ARG A 261 -21.49 -5.41 -9.90
CA ARG A 261 -22.92 -5.17 -9.63
C ARG A 261 -23.81 -5.90 -10.62
N SER A 262 -23.42 -5.93 -11.90
CA SER A 262 -24.18 -6.62 -12.95
C SER A 262 -24.30 -8.14 -12.76
N LEU A 263 -23.41 -8.75 -11.96
CA LEU A 263 -23.46 -10.17 -11.62
C LEU A 263 -24.53 -10.50 -10.57
N GLU A 264 -25.06 -9.49 -9.88
CA GLU A 264 -26.05 -9.61 -8.79
C GLU A 264 -25.66 -10.67 -7.72
N PRO A 265 -24.45 -10.57 -7.13
CA PRO A 265 -23.96 -11.52 -6.14
C PRO A 265 -24.86 -11.62 -4.91
N GLU A 266 -25.06 -12.84 -4.42
CA GLU A 266 -25.76 -13.11 -3.16
C GLU A 266 -24.79 -13.18 -1.99
N ILE A 267 -23.51 -13.48 -2.26
CA ILE A 267 -22.44 -13.56 -1.27
C ILE A 267 -21.22 -12.82 -1.79
N LEU A 268 -20.65 -11.96 -0.95
CA LEU A 268 -19.43 -11.19 -1.21
C LEU A 268 -18.32 -11.69 -0.28
N VAL A 269 -17.16 -12.04 -0.84
CA VAL A 269 -16.03 -12.63 -0.11
C VAL A 269 -14.75 -11.83 -0.42
N PRO A 270 -14.56 -10.66 0.20
CA PRO A 270 -13.39 -9.81 -0.04
C PRO A 270 -12.08 -10.42 0.47
N SER A 271 -10.97 -10.02 -0.14
CA SER A 271 -9.62 -10.41 0.30
C SER A 271 -9.20 -9.70 1.59
N HIS A 272 -9.98 -8.76 2.09
CA HIS A 272 -9.83 -8.13 3.40
C HIS A 272 -11.16 -8.08 4.13
N THR A 273 -11.15 -7.86 5.44
CA THR A 273 -12.38 -7.75 6.27
C THR A 273 -13.27 -9.01 6.20
N ARG A 274 -14.57 -8.92 6.49
CA ARG A 274 -15.46 -10.10 6.65
C ARG A 274 -16.34 -10.33 5.41
N PRO A 275 -16.70 -11.60 5.10
CA PRO A 275 -17.66 -11.89 4.04
C PRO A 275 -19.07 -11.40 4.39
N VAL A 276 -19.87 -11.13 3.36
CA VAL A 276 -21.26 -10.66 3.47
C VAL A 276 -22.18 -11.64 2.76
N VAL A 277 -23.30 -11.98 3.40
CA VAL A 277 -24.35 -12.85 2.85
C VAL A 277 -25.65 -12.04 2.75
N GLY A 278 -26.31 -12.13 1.60
CA GLY A 278 -27.59 -11.49 1.32
C GLY A 278 -27.52 -10.54 0.13
N ARG A 279 -28.26 -10.86 -0.94
CA ARG A 279 -28.27 -10.11 -2.21
C ARG A 279 -28.50 -8.61 -2.04
N GLU A 280 -29.50 -8.22 -1.26
CA GLU A 280 -29.85 -6.80 -1.05
C GLU A 280 -28.72 -6.04 -0.35
N ARG A 281 -28.14 -6.65 0.69
CA ARG A 281 -27.03 -6.06 1.43
C ARG A 281 -25.77 -5.93 0.56
N VAL A 282 -25.48 -6.95 -0.25
CA VAL A 282 -24.35 -6.90 -1.18
C VAL A 282 -24.57 -5.83 -2.26
N ALA A 283 -25.78 -5.72 -2.81
CA ALA A 283 -26.11 -4.70 -3.81
C ALA A 283 -26.02 -3.27 -3.24
N GLU A 284 -26.47 -3.06 -2.00
CA GLU A 284 -26.33 -1.80 -1.25
C GLU A 284 -24.84 -1.43 -1.10
N ILE A 285 -24.02 -2.36 -0.60
CA ILE A 285 -22.58 -2.15 -0.38
C ILE A 285 -21.88 -1.80 -1.70
N LEU A 286 -22.05 -2.62 -2.74
CA LEU A 286 -21.40 -2.39 -4.03
C LEU A 286 -21.80 -1.03 -4.63
N THR A 287 -23.07 -0.65 -4.50
CA THR A 287 -23.58 0.64 -5.00
C THR A 287 -22.97 1.80 -4.22
N ALA A 288 -23.02 1.76 -2.88
CA ALA A 288 -22.45 2.82 -2.05
C ALA A 288 -20.94 3.00 -2.29
N TYR A 289 -20.20 1.88 -2.39
CA TYR A 289 -18.76 1.91 -2.63
C TYR A 289 -18.41 2.53 -3.97
N ARG A 290 -19.09 2.08 -5.03
CA ARG A 290 -18.95 2.61 -6.39
C ARG A 290 -19.28 4.09 -6.47
N ASP A 291 -20.38 4.51 -5.86
CA ASP A 291 -20.83 5.90 -5.89
C ASP A 291 -19.91 6.83 -5.10
N ALA A 292 -19.29 6.35 -4.01
CA ALA A 292 -18.31 7.13 -3.26
C ALA A 292 -17.05 7.43 -4.07
N ILE A 293 -16.54 6.44 -4.82
CA ILE A 293 -15.38 6.63 -5.70
C ILE A 293 -15.70 7.66 -6.78
N GLN A 294 -16.81 7.47 -7.51
CA GLN A 294 -17.19 8.41 -8.57
C GLN A 294 -17.50 9.81 -8.00
N PHE A 295 -18.14 9.91 -6.83
CA PHE A 295 -18.42 11.20 -6.23
C PHE A 295 -17.14 11.99 -5.96
N VAL A 296 -16.11 11.35 -5.37
CA VAL A 296 -14.83 12.00 -5.13
C VAL A 296 -14.20 12.43 -6.45
N HIS A 297 -14.17 11.55 -7.45
CA HIS A 297 -13.67 11.89 -8.79
C HIS A 297 -14.38 13.12 -9.37
N ASP A 298 -15.70 13.06 -9.50
CA ASP A 298 -16.50 14.07 -10.20
C ASP A 298 -16.46 15.42 -9.47
N GLN A 299 -16.51 15.43 -8.13
CA GLN A 299 -16.41 16.67 -7.37
C GLN A 299 -15.00 17.25 -7.37
N THR A 300 -13.97 16.42 -7.45
CA THR A 300 -12.59 16.88 -7.63
C THR A 300 -12.41 17.51 -9.01
N VAL A 301 -12.83 16.85 -10.09
CA VAL A 301 -12.78 17.40 -11.45
C VAL A 301 -13.61 18.68 -11.57
N ARG A 302 -14.79 18.74 -10.94
CA ARG A 302 -15.60 19.96 -10.86
C ARG A 302 -14.86 21.09 -10.14
N GLY A 303 -14.09 20.79 -9.09
CA GLY A 303 -13.23 21.75 -8.40
C GLY A 303 -12.13 22.30 -9.30
N MET A 304 -11.44 21.42 -10.05
CA MET A 304 -10.42 21.80 -11.03
C MET A 304 -10.99 22.74 -12.11
N ASN A 305 -12.16 22.39 -12.67
CA ASN A 305 -12.82 23.19 -13.69
C ASN A 305 -13.28 24.57 -13.17
N ARG A 306 -13.33 24.76 -11.85
CA ARG A 306 -13.58 26.07 -11.20
C ARG A 306 -12.29 26.83 -10.86
N GLY A 307 -11.13 26.30 -11.22
CA GLY A 307 -9.82 26.90 -10.95
C GLY A 307 -9.34 26.77 -9.51
N LEU A 308 -9.92 25.84 -8.74
CA LEU A 308 -9.50 25.61 -7.35
C LEU A 308 -8.19 24.82 -7.31
N THR A 309 -7.32 25.19 -6.37
CA THR A 309 -6.10 24.45 -6.05
C THR A 309 -6.41 23.12 -5.34
N PRO A 310 -5.47 22.16 -5.29
CA PRO A 310 -5.69 20.88 -4.62
C PRO A 310 -6.18 21.02 -3.16
N ASP A 311 -5.64 21.98 -2.41
CA ASP A 311 -5.99 22.20 -1.00
C ASP A 311 -7.38 22.78 -0.82
N GLU A 312 -7.79 23.70 -1.71
CA GLU A 312 -9.15 24.25 -1.72
C GLU A 312 -10.19 23.19 -2.08
N ILE A 313 -9.87 22.29 -3.02
CA ILE A 313 -10.74 21.16 -3.36
C ILE A 313 -10.86 20.19 -2.18
N VAL A 314 -9.75 19.89 -1.49
CA VAL A 314 -9.80 19.07 -0.27
C VAL A 314 -10.66 19.71 0.82
N ALA A 315 -10.65 21.04 0.94
CA ALA A 315 -11.53 21.74 1.88
C ALA A 315 -13.02 21.66 1.47
N ALA A 316 -13.30 21.67 0.16
CA ALA A 316 -14.66 21.73 -0.38
C ALA A 316 -15.35 20.37 -0.55
N VAL A 317 -14.62 19.32 -0.93
CA VAL A 317 -15.21 18.01 -1.24
C VAL A 317 -15.52 17.24 0.05
N ARG A 318 -16.80 16.95 0.26
CA ARG A 318 -17.32 16.13 1.36
C ARG A 318 -18.34 15.15 0.80
N LEU A 319 -18.23 13.88 1.20
CA LEU A 319 -19.22 12.87 0.81
C LEU A 319 -20.63 13.30 1.27
N PRO A 320 -21.67 13.02 0.48
CA PRO A 320 -23.04 13.22 0.93
C PRO A 320 -23.32 12.30 2.13
N ARG A 321 -24.22 12.74 3.02
CA ARG A 321 -24.47 12.10 4.32
C ARG A 321 -24.64 10.57 4.26
N HIS A 322 -25.41 10.08 3.30
CA HIS A 322 -25.67 8.63 3.16
C HIS A 322 -24.43 7.81 2.78
N LEU A 323 -23.42 8.41 2.13
CA LEU A 323 -22.14 7.77 1.85
C LEU A 323 -21.16 7.97 3.01
N ALA A 324 -21.12 9.18 3.59
CA ALA A 324 -20.24 9.51 4.70
C ALA A 324 -20.51 8.67 5.97
N GLU A 325 -21.78 8.34 6.22
CA GLU A 325 -22.21 7.54 7.37
C GLU A 325 -22.28 6.02 7.05
N HIS A 326 -22.01 5.60 5.80
CA HIS A 326 -22.12 4.20 5.43
C HIS A 326 -20.98 3.38 6.08
N PRO A 327 -21.26 2.25 6.76
CA PRO A 327 -20.24 1.49 7.51
C PRO A 327 -19.06 0.95 6.69
N TRP A 328 -19.22 0.84 5.36
CA TRP A 328 -18.15 0.41 4.44
C TRP A 328 -17.33 1.56 3.87
N LEU A 329 -17.63 2.81 4.24
CA LEU A 329 -17.00 4.02 3.72
C LEU A 329 -16.36 4.87 4.81
N ILE A 330 -16.24 4.34 6.04
CA ILE A 330 -15.48 4.98 7.10
C ILE A 330 -14.00 4.98 6.71
N GLU A 331 -13.31 6.10 6.90
CA GLU A 331 -11.94 6.35 6.39
C GLU A 331 -10.83 5.65 7.19
N HIS A 332 -11.00 4.35 7.49
CA HIS A 332 -10.02 3.53 8.20
C HIS A 332 -8.87 3.04 7.30
N TYR A 333 -8.82 3.39 6.01
CA TYR A 333 -7.70 3.01 5.15
C TYR A 333 -7.37 4.11 4.14
N GLY A 334 -8.23 4.32 3.13
CA GLY A 334 -8.20 5.53 2.31
C GLY A 334 -8.88 6.72 2.99
N THR A 335 -8.71 7.91 2.40
CA THR A 335 -9.47 9.11 2.77
C THR A 335 -9.88 9.89 1.52
N VAL A 336 -11.00 10.60 1.59
CA VAL A 336 -11.46 11.56 0.58
C VAL A 336 -10.39 12.61 0.31
N ALA A 337 -9.76 13.15 1.37
CA ALA A 337 -8.74 14.18 1.23
C ALA A 337 -7.53 13.72 0.40
N TRP A 338 -7.04 12.50 0.64
CA TRP A 338 -5.92 11.93 -0.14
C TRP A 338 -6.35 11.61 -1.56
N SER A 339 -7.58 11.11 -1.72
CA SER A 339 -8.16 10.74 -3.01
C SER A 339 -8.33 11.95 -3.92
N VAL A 340 -8.82 13.08 -3.40
CA VAL A 340 -8.90 14.36 -4.12
C VAL A 340 -7.53 14.76 -4.68
N ARG A 341 -6.47 14.64 -3.87
CA ARG A 341 -5.11 14.96 -4.30
C ARG A 341 -4.61 14.03 -5.39
N ALA A 342 -4.95 12.75 -5.29
CA ALA A 342 -4.58 11.75 -6.26
C ALA A 342 -5.26 11.97 -7.62
N VAL A 343 -6.57 12.27 -7.60
CA VAL A 343 -7.33 12.60 -8.80
C VAL A 343 -6.78 13.89 -9.43
N TYR A 344 -6.54 14.94 -8.63
CA TYR A 344 -5.89 16.15 -9.13
C TYR A 344 -4.53 15.86 -9.75
N GLY A 345 -3.67 15.12 -9.04
CA GLY A 345 -2.35 14.74 -9.52
C GLY A 345 -2.38 13.94 -10.82
N GLY A 346 -3.39 13.08 -11.01
CA GLY A 346 -3.58 12.31 -12.24
C GLY A 346 -3.94 13.16 -13.46
N TYR A 347 -4.80 14.17 -13.28
CA TYR A 347 -5.25 15.03 -14.39
C TYR A 347 -4.32 16.22 -14.66
N LEU A 348 -3.87 16.92 -13.62
CA LEU A 348 -3.18 18.21 -13.72
C LEU A 348 -1.75 18.20 -13.16
N GLY A 349 -1.30 17.07 -12.60
CA GLY A 349 0.03 16.95 -12.01
C GLY A 349 0.17 17.68 -10.67
N TRP A 350 1.38 18.14 -10.38
CA TRP A 350 1.73 18.69 -9.06
C TRP A 350 1.38 20.17 -8.90
N PHE A 351 1.28 20.93 -10.00
CA PHE A 351 1.15 22.39 -9.96
C PHE A 351 -0.30 22.82 -9.76
N GLY A 352 -0.54 23.60 -8.70
CA GLY A 352 -1.88 24.05 -8.31
C GLY A 352 -2.42 25.23 -9.12
N GLY A 353 -1.62 25.85 -10.00
CA GLY A 353 -2.01 27.04 -10.78
C GLY A 353 -1.60 28.38 -10.16
N ASP A 354 -1.26 28.44 -8.87
CA ASP A 354 -0.72 29.64 -8.22
C ASP A 354 0.75 29.86 -8.58
N ALA A 355 1.06 30.95 -9.30
CA ALA A 355 2.41 31.31 -9.72
C ALA A 355 3.43 31.38 -8.58
N VAL A 356 3.02 31.73 -7.35
CA VAL A 356 3.92 31.76 -6.18
C VAL A 356 4.43 30.36 -5.82
N THR A 357 3.68 29.32 -6.18
CA THR A 357 4.02 27.91 -5.94
C THR A 357 4.76 27.24 -7.09
N LEU A 358 4.96 27.93 -8.23
CA LEU A 358 5.60 27.37 -9.41
C LEU A 358 7.11 27.14 -9.18
N GLU A 359 7.78 28.12 -8.55
CA GLU A 359 9.20 28.07 -8.23
C GLU A 359 9.43 28.47 -6.77
N PRO A 360 9.02 27.62 -5.80
CA PRO A 360 9.14 27.96 -4.40
C PRO A 360 10.62 27.98 -3.97
N LEU A 361 10.96 28.87 -3.04
CA LEU A 361 12.27 28.85 -2.38
C LEU A 361 12.57 27.45 -1.79
N PRO A 362 13.85 27.01 -1.80
CA PRO A 362 14.26 25.79 -1.12
C PRO A 362 13.72 25.75 0.33
N PRO A 363 13.21 24.60 0.82
CA PRO A 363 12.48 24.54 2.09
C PRO A 363 13.22 25.12 3.31
N VAL A 364 14.54 24.95 3.38
CA VAL A 364 15.39 25.52 4.45
C VAL A 364 15.42 27.04 4.36
N GLU A 365 15.63 27.59 3.17
CA GLU A 365 15.68 29.04 2.96
C GLU A 365 14.33 29.69 3.25
N ARG A 366 13.24 29.13 2.72
CA ARG A 366 11.87 29.58 3.01
C ARG A 366 11.60 29.64 4.50
N SER A 367 12.03 28.61 5.25
CA SER A 367 11.81 28.53 6.69
C SER A 367 12.59 29.61 7.46
N LYS A 368 13.85 29.87 7.09
CA LYS A 368 14.64 30.96 7.69
C LYS A 368 14.00 32.33 7.45
N ARG A 369 13.49 32.58 6.24
CA ARG A 369 12.79 33.84 5.91
C ARG A 369 11.47 33.98 6.67
N LEU A 370 10.69 32.91 6.80
CA LEU A 370 9.47 32.90 7.63
C LEU A 370 9.80 33.21 9.10
N MET A 371 10.81 32.56 9.67
CA MET A 371 11.25 32.85 11.04
C MET A 371 11.59 34.33 11.23
N ALA A 372 12.37 34.90 10.32
CA ALA A 372 12.71 36.33 10.35
C ALA A 372 11.46 37.22 10.25
N ALA A 373 10.51 36.91 9.36
CA ALA A 373 9.27 37.68 9.20
C ALA A 373 8.40 37.68 10.48
N PHE A 374 8.34 36.56 11.21
CA PHE A 374 7.55 36.46 12.44
C PHE A 374 8.19 37.16 13.65
N THR A 375 9.47 37.57 13.58
CA THR A 375 10.13 38.29 14.69
C THR A 375 9.53 39.67 15.01
N ALA A 376 8.66 40.22 14.15
CA ALA A 376 7.96 41.49 14.37
C ALA A 376 6.70 41.36 15.28
N GLY A 377 6.77 40.61 16.39
CA GLY A 377 5.70 40.57 17.40
C GLY A 377 5.65 39.34 18.32
N ARG A 378 5.99 38.14 17.82
CA ARG A 378 6.23 36.90 18.59
C ARG A 378 7.07 35.92 17.76
N SER A 379 8.13 35.36 18.33
CA SER A 379 9.01 34.43 17.60
C SER A 379 8.26 33.18 17.10
N LEU A 380 8.72 32.57 16.00
CA LEU A 380 8.13 31.31 15.48
C LEU A 380 8.09 30.19 16.55
N PRO A 381 9.16 29.97 17.37
CA PRO A 381 9.10 29.02 18.49
C PRO A 381 7.97 29.30 19.50
N ASP A 382 7.72 30.56 19.82
CA ASP A 382 6.67 30.94 20.78
C ASP A 382 5.27 30.71 20.19
N GLN A 383 5.10 30.99 18.90
CA GLN A 383 3.85 30.69 18.19
C GLN A 383 3.58 29.19 18.12
N ALA A 384 4.61 28.38 17.84
CA ALA A 384 4.48 26.92 17.80
C ALA A 384 4.05 26.35 19.17
N ARG A 385 4.66 26.85 20.26
CA ARG A 385 4.27 26.50 21.64
C ARG A 385 2.85 26.93 21.98
N ALA A 386 2.47 28.14 21.59
CA ALA A 386 1.14 28.66 21.82
C ALA A 386 0.06 27.86 21.06
N ALA A 387 0.30 27.52 19.80
CA ALA A 387 -0.61 26.70 19.00
C ALA A 387 -0.84 25.31 19.62
N LEU A 388 0.23 24.66 20.08
CA LEU A 388 0.10 23.36 20.75
C LEU A 388 -0.69 23.47 22.06
N ALA A 389 -0.38 24.49 22.88
CA ALA A 389 -1.11 24.76 24.13
C ALA A 389 -2.59 25.12 23.90
N ALA A 390 -2.92 25.71 22.75
CA ALA A 390 -4.28 26.03 22.33
C ALA A 390 -5.05 24.84 21.74
N GLY A 391 -4.44 23.66 21.61
CA GLY A 391 -5.09 22.48 21.03
C GLY A 391 -5.13 22.49 19.48
N GLU A 392 -4.18 23.17 18.83
CA GLU A 392 -4.05 23.26 17.37
C GLU A 392 -2.85 22.44 16.84
N PRO A 393 -2.86 21.10 16.96
CA PRO A 393 -1.66 20.29 16.75
C PRO A 393 -1.17 20.28 15.29
N GLN A 394 -2.06 20.46 14.31
CA GLN A 394 -1.65 20.60 12.90
C GLN A 394 -0.83 21.88 12.69
N TRP A 395 -1.33 23.01 13.21
CA TRP A 395 -0.64 24.29 13.05
C TRP A 395 0.67 24.32 13.83
N ALA A 396 0.67 23.78 15.05
CA ALA A 396 1.88 23.59 15.84
C ALA A 396 2.94 22.75 15.10
N ALA A 397 2.54 21.64 14.46
CA ALA A 397 3.45 20.80 13.68
C ALA A 397 4.06 21.54 12.47
N GLU A 398 3.28 22.37 11.77
CA GLU A 398 3.76 23.18 10.65
C GLU A 398 4.81 24.19 11.09
N LEU A 399 4.52 24.95 12.16
CA LEU A 399 5.45 25.93 12.72
C LEU A 399 6.72 25.26 13.26
N ALA A 400 6.57 24.13 13.98
CA ALA A 400 7.70 23.34 14.49
C ALA A 400 8.57 22.77 13.37
N ARG A 401 7.96 22.33 12.26
CA ARG A 401 8.68 21.85 11.08
C ARG A 401 9.50 22.96 10.43
N HIS A 402 8.96 24.17 10.34
CA HIS A 402 9.72 25.32 9.85
C HIS A 402 10.87 25.68 10.80
N TRP A 403 10.63 25.68 12.11
CA TRP A 403 11.67 25.92 13.11
C TRP A 403 12.81 24.88 13.00
N LEU A 404 12.49 23.58 13.00
CA LEU A 404 13.49 22.50 12.89
C LEU A 404 14.27 22.54 11.56
N ARG A 405 13.63 22.92 10.44
CA ARG A 405 14.33 23.10 9.15
C ARG A 405 15.32 24.26 9.18
N ALA A 406 14.98 25.34 9.87
CA ALA A 406 15.84 26.51 9.99
C ALA A 406 17.00 26.26 10.97
N GLU A 407 16.73 25.50 12.04
CA GLU A 407 17.67 25.13 13.11
C GLU A 407 17.65 23.60 13.35
N PRO A 408 18.40 22.81 12.54
CA PRO A 408 18.36 21.34 12.61
C PRO A 408 18.72 20.75 13.97
N GLU A 409 19.61 21.40 14.71
CA GLU A 409 20.08 20.97 16.04
C GLU A 409 19.17 21.44 17.19
N ALA A 410 18.05 22.13 16.90
CA ALA A 410 17.13 22.62 17.92
C ALA A 410 16.32 21.46 18.53
N ALA A 411 16.84 20.84 19.59
CA ALA A 411 16.18 19.76 20.32
C ALA A 411 14.75 20.14 20.76
N ALA A 412 14.51 21.40 21.13
CA ALA A 412 13.18 21.89 21.48
C ALA A 412 12.19 21.94 20.29
N ALA A 413 12.68 22.16 19.07
CA ALA A 413 11.87 22.11 17.85
C ALA A 413 11.46 20.68 17.51
N SER A 414 12.43 19.75 17.60
CA SER A 414 12.19 18.32 17.45
C SER A 414 11.16 17.81 18.47
N ALA A 415 11.35 18.13 19.77
CA ALA A 415 10.43 17.72 20.82
C ALA A 415 9.01 18.27 20.61
N LEU A 416 8.86 19.54 20.22
CA LEU A 416 7.55 20.15 19.98
C LEU A 416 6.86 19.57 18.75
N LEU A 417 7.59 19.37 17.65
CA LEU A 417 7.06 18.69 16.47
C LEU A 417 6.57 17.28 16.82
N SER A 418 7.38 16.56 17.59
CA SER A 418 7.05 15.22 18.06
C SER A 418 5.75 15.19 18.89
N GLN A 419 5.61 16.08 19.87
CA GLN A 419 4.39 16.22 20.67
C GLN A 419 3.16 16.57 19.82
N ALA A 420 3.34 17.46 18.84
CA ALA A 420 2.25 17.84 17.92
C ALA A 420 1.80 16.66 17.05
N LEU A 421 2.74 15.85 16.53
CA LEU A 421 2.44 14.64 15.76
C LEU A 421 1.73 13.59 16.63
N GLU A 422 2.18 13.35 17.86
CA GLU A 422 1.52 12.44 18.81
C GLU A 422 0.10 12.93 19.17
N ALA A 423 -0.09 14.24 19.33
CA ALA A 423 -1.40 14.82 19.55
C ALA A 423 -2.33 14.62 18.34
N LYS A 424 -1.82 14.73 17.11
CA LYS A 424 -2.60 14.37 15.89
C LYS A 424 -2.93 12.89 15.84
N ALA A 425 -2.03 12.02 16.30
CA ALA A 425 -2.21 10.58 16.24
C ALA A 425 -3.28 10.08 17.23
N ARG A 426 -3.35 10.69 18.43
CA ARG A 426 -4.13 10.20 19.59
C ARG A 426 -5.54 9.76 19.23
N ASP A 427 -6.27 10.62 18.52
CA ASP A 427 -7.69 10.43 18.18
C ASP A 427 -7.91 10.28 16.67
N HIS A 428 -6.88 9.87 15.93
CA HIS A 428 -6.99 9.68 14.49
C HIS A 428 -7.69 8.35 14.16
N ILE A 429 -8.80 8.41 13.42
CA ILE A 429 -9.56 7.21 13.00
C ILE A 429 -8.87 6.42 11.90
N ASN A 430 -8.02 7.05 11.08
CA ASN A 430 -7.25 6.35 10.06
C ASN A 430 -5.95 5.80 10.68
N PRO A 431 -5.77 4.46 10.76
CA PRO A 431 -4.61 3.83 11.37
C PRO A 431 -3.32 4.12 10.59
N ASN A 432 -3.38 4.18 9.25
CA ASN A 432 -2.19 4.46 8.44
C ASN A 432 -1.63 5.86 8.71
N ALA A 433 -2.50 6.86 8.83
CA ALA A 433 -2.12 8.22 9.22
C ALA A 433 -1.58 8.25 10.66
N ARG A 434 -2.28 7.56 11.58
CA ARG A 434 -1.85 7.43 12.98
C ARG A 434 -0.44 6.86 13.08
N HIS A 435 -0.18 5.74 12.42
CA HIS A 435 1.12 5.09 12.40
C HIS A 435 2.19 6.03 11.86
N TRP A 436 1.90 6.71 10.76
CA TRP A 436 2.85 7.65 10.16
C TRP A 436 3.22 8.78 11.12
N TYR A 437 2.24 9.36 11.81
CA TYR A 437 2.48 10.41 12.81
C TYR A 437 3.31 9.89 13.98
N LEU A 438 2.98 8.71 14.54
CA LEU A 438 3.72 8.11 15.65
C LEU A 438 5.15 7.74 15.24
N THR A 439 5.34 7.13 14.08
CA THR A 439 6.67 6.76 13.59
C THR A 439 7.51 8.02 13.37
N GLN A 440 6.96 9.04 12.71
CA GLN A 440 7.70 10.28 12.46
C GLN A 440 7.98 11.05 13.76
N ALA A 441 7.10 10.99 14.76
CA ALA A 441 7.35 11.58 16.07
C ALA A 441 8.60 10.99 16.73
N ARG A 442 8.83 9.68 16.58
CA ARG A 442 10.03 8.99 17.09
C ARG A 442 11.26 9.28 16.24
N GLU A 443 11.12 9.31 14.91
CA GLU A 443 12.22 9.68 13.99
C GLU A 443 12.77 11.07 14.31
N VAL A 444 11.90 12.07 14.52
CA VAL A 444 12.38 13.43 14.79
C VAL A 444 13.11 13.54 16.13
N ARG A 445 12.80 12.68 17.10
CA ARG A 445 13.51 12.60 18.40
C ARG A 445 14.78 11.74 18.35
N GLY A 446 15.10 11.11 17.22
CA GLY A 446 16.23 10.19 17.08
C GLY A 446 16.02 8.85 17.82
N GLU A 447 14.79 8.52 18.19
CA GLU A 447 14.45 7.27 18.90
C GLU A 447 14.25 6.08 17.96
N LEU A 448 14.13 6.35 16.66
CA LEU A 448 13.81 5.37 15.63
C LEU A 448 14.46 5.80 14.32
N GLU A 449 15.13 4.87 13.65
CA GLU A 449 15.61 5.04 12.28
C GLU A 449 15.06 3.89 11.42
N ILE A 450 14.60 4.21 10.21
CA ILE A 450 14.14 3.21 9.26
C ILE A 450 15.31 2.84 8.35
N GLU A 451 16.05 1.82 8.77
CA GLU A 451 17.17 1.29 8.02
C GLU A 451 16.73 0.69 6.68
N ARG A 452 17.66 0.64 5.71
CA ARG A 452 17.41 -0.09 4.46
C ARG A 452 17.30 -1.59 4.77
N PRO A 453 16.46 -2.35 4.06
CA PRO A 453 16.44 -3.80 4.20
C PRO A 453 17.83 -4.35 3.89
N ASP A 454 18.31 -5.31 4.68
CA ASP A 454 19.51 -6.06 4.30
C ASP A 454 19.20 -6.87 3.03
N PRO A 455 19.84 -6.58 1.88
CA PRO A 455 19.57 -7.32 0.66
C PRO A 455 19.96 -8.80 0.77
N SER A 456 20.84 -9.16 1.71
CA SER A 456 21.25 -10.56 1.95
C SER A 456 20.13 -11.41 2.57
N ALA A 457 19.16 -10.74 3.21
CA ALA A 457 18.01 -11.36 3.87
C ALA A 457 16.96 -11.88 2.87
N LEU A 458 16.99 -11.47 1.60
CA LEU A 458 16.04 -11.94 0.59
C LEU A 458 16.20 -13.46 0.38
N PRO A 459 15.14 -14.27 0.49
CA PRO A 459 15.23 -15.72 0.27
C PRO A 459 15.77 -16.07 -1.12
N ASP A 460 16.59 -17.13 -1.23
CA ASP A 460 17.27 -17.48 -2.49
C ASP A 460 16.28 -17.85 -3.60
N ASP A 461 15.21 -18.56 -3.27
CA ASP A 461 14.12 -18.89 -4.19
C ASP A 461 13.45 -17.63 -4.75
N MET A 462 13.17 -16.65 -3.89
CA MET A 462 12.63 -15.37 -4.32
C MET A 462 13.63 -14.58 -5.17
N LEU A 463 14.88 -14.46 -4.71
CA LEU A 463 15.96 -13.76 -5.41
C LEU A 463 16.16 -14.28 -6.82
N LEU A 464 16.24 -15.60 -6.98
CA LEU A 464 16.49 -16.22 -8.28
C LEU A 464 15.32 -16.02 -9.25
N SER A 465 14.09 -15.91 -8.73
CA SER A 465 12.89 -15.69 -9.53
C SER A 465 12.79 -14.30 -10.16
N LEU A 466 13.52 -13.30 -9.64
CA LEU A 466 13.43 -11.90 -10.09
C LEU A 466 14.21 -11.68 -11.40
N PRO A 467 13.77 -10.78 -12.30
CA PRO A 467 14.44 -10.52 -13.56
C PRO A 467 15.76 -9.76 -13.37
N ILE A 468 16.78 -10.12 -14.16
CA ILE A 468 18.11 -9.51 -14.09
C ILE A 468 18.11 -8.04 -14.52
N ASP A 469 17.26 -7.70 -15.49
CA ASP A 469 17.07 -6.34 -16.00
C ASP A 469 16.58 -5.38 -14.91
N GLY A 470 15.75 -5.84 -13.96
CA GLY A 470 15.36 -5.05 -12.80
C GLY A 470 16.55 -4.64 -11.93
N PHE A 471 17.48 -5.58 -11.67
CA PHE A 471 18.71 -5.28 -10.90
C PHE A 471 19.60 -4.27 -11.63
N LEU A 472 19.78 -4.43 -12.94
CA LEU A 472 20.60 -3.50 -13.74
C LEU A 472 19.95 -2.12 -13.84
N ALA A 473 18.62 -2.06 -14.03
CA ALA A 473 17.88 -0.80 -14.06
C ALA A 473 17.98 -0.06 -12.72
N GLY A 474 17.84 -0.79 -11.59
CA GLY A 474 18.01 -0.22 -10.25
C GLY A 474 19.39 0.36 -10.00
N MET A 475 20.45 -0.16 -10.64
CA MET A 475 21.79 0.44 -10.57
C MET A 475 21.82 1.84 -11.19
N THR A 476 21.12 2.08 -12.31
CA THR A 476 21.19 3.38 -13.01
C THR A 476 20.76 4.56 -12.13
N THR A 477 19.77 4.36 -11.24
CA THR A 477 19.29 5.38 -10.31
C THR A 477 20.12 5.52 -9.04
N ARG A 478 21.14 4.67 -8.86
CA ARG A 478 22.08 4.71 -7.74
C ARG A 478 23.41 5.37 -8.11
N LEU A 479 23.59 5.82 -9.36
CA LEU A 479 24.81 6.50 -9.77
C LEU A 479 25.00 7.78 -8.95
N ASN A 480 26.16 7.92 -8.30
CA ASN A 480 26.63 9.18 -7.76
C ASN A 480 27.11 10.04 -8.93
N ALA A 481 26.24 10.94 -9.40
CA ALA A 481 26.47 11.72 -10.61
C ALA A 481 27.69 12.64 -10.46
N GLU A 482 27.89 13.20 -9.28
CA GLU A 482 29.00 14.09 -8.93
C GLU A 482 30.36 13.38 -9.05
N GLU A 483 30.44 12.12 -8.63
CA GLU A 483 31.66 11.30 -8.76
C GLU A 483 31.90 10.81 -10.20
N ALA A 484 30.85 10.76 -11.03
CA ALA A 484 30.89 10.22 -12.39
C ALA A 484 30.99 11.29 -13.50
N LEU A 485 31.21 12.57 -13.18
CA LEU A 485 31.25 13.67 -14.16
C LEU A 485 32.35 13.51 -15.23
N GLU A 486 33.53 13.04 -14.82
CA GLU A 486 34.69 12.83 -15.71
C GLU A 486 34.79 11.38 -16.20
N THR A 487 33.80 10.53 -15.90
CA THR A 487 33.79 9.13 -16.33
C THR A 487 33.27 9.03 -17.76
N ASP A 488 33.88 8.15 -18.56
CA ASP A 488 33.37 7.66 -19.85
C ASP A 488 33.78 6.18 -19.98
N THR A 489 32.92 5.28 -19.51
CA THR A 489 33.22 3.84 -19.38
C THR A 489 32.03 3.01 -19.83
N ARG A 490 32.27 2.05 -20.72
CA ARG A 490 31.29 1.03 -21.14
C ARG A 490 31.57 -0.31 -20.48
N VAL A 491 30.59 -0.79 -19.72
CA VAL A 491 30.63 -2.09 -19.05
C VAL A 491 29.63 -3.03 -19.70
N GLN A 492 30.11 -4.16 -20.23
CA GLN A 492 29.26 -5.22 -20.76
C GLN A 492 29.02 -6.29 -19.69
N PHE A 493 27.77 -6.71 -19.51
CA PHE A 493 27.35 -7.84 -18.71
C PHE A 493 26.91 -8.99 -19.61
N ASP A 494 27.53 -10.15 -19.49
CA ASP A 494 27.15 -11.36 -20.22
C ASP A 494 26.60 -12.41 -19.25
N PHE A 495 25.32 -12.76 -19.40
CA PHE A 495 24.66 -13.76 -18.55
C PHE A 495 24.48 -15.08 -19.32
N SER A 496 25.37 -16.05 -19.05
CA SER A 496 25.45 -17.30 -19.81
C SER A 496 24.22 -18.19 -19.66
N ASP A 497 23.58 -18.19 -18.49
CA ASP A 497 22.34 -18.91 -18.17
C ASP A 497 21.12 -18.37 -18.92
N LEU A 498 21.14 -17.09 -19.31
CA LEU A 498 20.06 -16.44 -20.05
C LEU A 498 20.36 -16.31 -21.54
N GLY A 499 21.62 -16.43 -21.95
CA GLY A 499 22.07 -16.09 -23.31
C GLY A 499 21.89 -14.60 -23.64
N ARG A 500 21.75 -13.74 -22.62
CA ARG A 500 21.48 -12.30 -22.76
C ARG A 500 22.72 -11.49 -22.43
N ARG A 501 22.84 -10.33 -23.07
CA ARG A 501 23.92 -9.37 -22.85
C ARG A 501 23.34 -7.99 -22.60
N PHE A 502 23.98 -7.22 -21.74
CA PHE A 502 23.60 -5.85 -21.44
C PHE A 502 24.84 -4.96 -21.46
N THR A 503 24.65 -3.70 -21.80
CA THR A 503 25.70 -2.69 -21.77
C THR A 503 25.27 -1.55 -20.88
N MET A 504 26.09 -1.19 -19.91
CA MET A 504 25.96 0.02 -19.12
C MET A 504 27.05 1.02 -19.52
N HIS A 505 26.65 2.15 -20.07
CA HIS A 505 27.56 3.25 -20.42
C HIS A 505 27.42 4.36 -19.39
N VAL A 506 28.45 4.51 -18.55
CA VAL A 506 28.53 5.64 -17.61
C VAL A 506 29.31 6.75 -18.29
N ARG A 507 28.65 7.88 -18.54
CA ARG A 507 29.28 9.08 -19.09
C ARG A 507 28.70 10.35 -18.49
N ARG A 508 29.55 11.30 -18.09
CA ARG A 508 29.14 12.65 -17.68
C ARG A 508 28.03 12.65 -16.62
N GLY A 509 28.16 11.83 -15.59
CA GLY A 509 27.16 11.71 -14.52
C GLY A 509 25.87 10.98 -14.92
N VAL A 510 25.84 10.26 -16.05
CA VAL A 510 24.68 9.47 -16.51
C VAL A 510 25.06 8.02 -16.70
N ALA A 511 24.23 7.09 -16.22
CA ALA A 511 24.33 5.66 -16.49
C ALA A 511 23.23 5.23 -17.47
N GLU A 512 23.60 4.94 -18.72
CA GLU A 512 22.69 4.41 -19.74
C GLU A 512 22.75 2.89 -19.74
N LEU A 513 21.60 2.22 -19.59
CA LEU A 513 21.47 0.77 -19.74
C LEU A 513 20.84 0.41 -21.08
N SER A 514 21.44 -0.51 -21.81
CA SER A 514 20.91 -1.07 -23.06
C SER A 514 21.04 -2.60 -23.08
N GLU A 515 20.11 -3.27 -23.76
CA GLU A 515 20.23 -4.70 -24.06
C GLU A 515 21.03 -4.89 -25.34
N GLY A 516 21.96 -5.84 -25.33
CA GLY A 516 22.91 -6.10 -26.40
C GLY A 516 24.37 -5.87 -25.99
N ALA A 517 25.26 -6.24 -26.91
CA ALA A 517 26.70 -6.05 -26.75
C ALA A 517 27.11 -4.63 -27.16
N ALA A 518 28.10 -4.08 -26.46
CA ALA A 518 28.78 -2.89 -26.93
C ALA A 518 29.63 -3.26 -28.17
N GLY A 519 29.80 -2.33 -29.11
CA GLY A 519 30.79 -2.50 -30.17
C GLY A 519 32.23 -2.61 -29.62
N GLN A 520 32.55 -1.80 -28.60
CA GLN A 520 33.78 -1.86 -27.81
C GLN A 520 33.44 -1.60 -26.35
N ALA A 521 33.70 -2.57 -25.46
CA ALA A 521 33.53 -2.45 -24.01
C ALA A 521 34.89 -2.23 -23.35
N ASP A 522 34.95 -1.36 -22.34
CA ASP A 522 36.14 -1.11 -21.52
C ASP A 522 36.29 -2.15 -20.41
N ILE A 523 35.15 -2.66 -19.94
CA ILE A 523 35.04 -3.73 -18.95
C ILE A 523 34.02 -4.75 -19.43
N ARG A 524 34.30 -6.03 -19.27
CA ARG A 524 33.36 -7.11 -19.52
C ARG A 524 33.25 -8.03 -18.31
N ILE A 525 32.03 -8.21 -17.85
CA ILE A 525 31.65 -9.04 -16.71
C ILE A 525 30.84 -10.21 -17.26
N ALA A 526 31.43 -11.40 -17.31
CA ALA A 526 30.76 -12.61 -17.76
C ALA A 526 30.46 -13.54 -16.58
N THR A 527 29.20 -13.90 -16.38
CA THR A 527 28.76 -14.72 -15.25
C THR A 527 27.37 -15.33 -15.52
N THR A 528 26.72 -15.89 -14.51
CA THR A 528 25.29 -16.23 -14.55
C THR A 528 24.47 -15.15 -13.87
N SER A 529 23.19 -15.00 -14.26
CA SER A 529 22.27 -14.08 -13.58
C SER A 529 22.14 -14.43 -12.10
N ALA A 530 22.16 -15.72 -11.75
CA ALA A 530 22.13 -16.21 -10.38
C ALA A 530 23.34 -15.76 -9.56
N THR A 531 24.55 -15.91 -10.09
CA THR A 531 25.79 -15.46 -9.43
C THR A 531 25.79 -13.95 -9.26
N TRP A 532 25.45 -13.19 -10.30
CA TRP A 532 25.40 -11.73 -10.22
C TRP A 532 24.41 -11.23 -9.19
N LYS A 533 23.17 -11.76 -9.19
CA LYS A 533 22.15 -11.46 -8.18
C LYS A 533 22.66 -11.70 -6.77
N ARG A 534 23.31 -12.84 -6.50
CA ARG A 534 23.90 -13.12 -5.18
C ARG A 534 25.04 -12.17 -4.83
N ILE A 535 25.84 -11.73 -5.80
CA ILE A 535 26.89 -10.74 -5.57
C ILE A 535 26.29 -9.40 -5.16
N VAL A 536 25.35 -8.87 -5.95
CA VAL A 536 24.74 -7.55 -5.69
C VAL A 536 23.89 -7.54 -4.42
N THR A 537 23.34 -8.68 -4.01
CA THR A 537 22.65 -8.83 -2.72
C THR A 537 23.55 -9.24 -1.57
N LYS A 538 24.88 -9.22 -1.73
CA LYS A 538 25.88 -9.55 -0.69
C LYS A 538 25.83 -10.99 -0.17
N LYS A 539 25.09 -11.89 -0.81
CA LYS A 539 25.07 -13.33 -0.51
C LYS A 539 26.31 -14.06 -1.03
N ARG A 540 26.99 -13.50 -2.04
CA ARG A 540 28.24 -14.02 -2.60
C ARG A 540 29.29 -12.93 -2.62
N ASN A 541 30.46 -13.21 -2.07
CA ASN A 541 31.59 -12.29 -2.15
C ASN A 541 32.17 -12.30 -3.58
N PRO A 542 32.34 -11.13 -4.24
CA PRO A 542 32.86 -11.07 -5.61
C PRO A 542 34.26 -11.69 -5.79
N ALA A 543 35.16 -11.53 -4.82
CA ALA A 543 36.52 -12.08 -4.91
C ALA A 543 36.52 -13.61 -4.78
N LEU A 544 35.63 -14.17 -3.95
CA LEU A 544 35.44 -15.61 -3.86
C LEU A 544 34.77 -16.19 -5.11
N ALA A 545 33.82 -15.46 -5.71
CA ALA A 545 33.21 -15.87 -6.98
C ALA A 545 34.27 -15.90 -8.11
N TYR A 546 35.14 -14.89 -8.17
CA TYR A 546 36.24 -14.82 -9.14
C TYR A 546 37.24 -15.97 -8.93
N ALA A 547 37.65 -16.22 -7.68
CA ALA A 547 38.56 -17.32 -7.36
C ALA A 547 37.97 -18.73 -7.61
N ALA A 548 36.65 -18.85 -7.72
CA ALA A 548 35.93 -20.08 -8.00
C ALA A 548 35.50 -20.20 -9.48
N ASP A 549 36.00 -19.33 -10.37
CA ASP A 549 35.66 -19.29 -11.80
C ASP A 549 34.14 -19.11 -12.08
N GLU A 550 33.40 -18.49 -11.15
CA GLU A 550 31.95 -18.21 -11.31
C GLU A 550 31.67 -16.88 -12.02
N ILE A 551 32.68 -16.01 -12.08
CA ILE A 551 32.63 -14.70 -12.72
C ILE A 551 33.97 -14.42 -13.37
N ASP A 552 33.94 -14.10 -14.66
CA ASP A 552 35.08 -13.68 -15.44
C ASP A 552 35.03 -12.15 -15.65
N LEU A 553 36.17 -11.50 -15.43
CA LEU A 553 36.31 -10.04 -15.35
C LEU A 553 37.39 -9.57 -16.32
N ASP A 554 37.02 -9.43 -17.59
CA ASP A 554 37.88 -8.85 -18.62
C ASP A 554 37.92 -7.32 -18.46
N GLY A 555 39.14 -6.76 -18.37
CA GLY A 555 39.41 -5.42 -17.83
C GLY A 555 39.92 -5.40 -16.38
N GLY A 556 39.85 -6.53 -15.66
CA GLY A 556 40.47 -6.75 -14.34
C GLY A 556 39.65 -6.26 -13.14
N LEU A 557 39.83 -6.92 -11.98
CA LEU A 557 39.08 -6.69 -10.74
C LEU A 557 39.07 -5.22 -10.28
N VAL A 558 40.19 -4.51 -10.43
CA VAL A 558 40.32 -3.11 -10.00
C VAL A 558 39.39 -2.19 -10.79
N ALA A 559 39.24 -2.40 -12.10
CA ALA A 559 38.37 -1.58 -12.95
C ALA A 559 36.90 -1.79 -12.57
N VAL A 560 36.51 -3.04 -12.32
CA VAL A 560 35.16 -3.41 -11.87
C VAL A 560 34.84 -2.80 -10.51
N VAL A 561 35.77 -2.85 -9.55
CA VAL A 561 35.58 -2.25 -8.22
C VAL A 561 35.42 -0.72 -8.33
N LYS A 562 36.23 -0.05 -9.16
CA LYS A 562 36.09 1.39 -9.41
C LYS A 562 34.74 1.73 -10.03
N PHE A 563 34.31 0.96 -11.02
CA PHE A 563 32.99 1.12 -11.63
C PHE A 563 31.86 0.96 -10.60
N LEU A 564 31.89 -0.10 -9.79
CA LEU A 564 30.88 -0.34 -8.77
C LEU A 564 30.88 0.73 -7.67
N ALA A 565 32.02 1.35 -7.39
CA ALA A 565 32.13 2.44 -6.42
C ALA A 565 31.39 3.72 -6.85
N LEU A 566 31.07 3.88 -8.14
CA LEU A 566 30.28 5.00 -8.65
C LEU A 566 28.80 4.93 -8.23
N PHE A 567 28.36 3.82 -7.62
CA PHE A 567 26.97 3.58 -7.27
C PHE A 567 26.77 3.48 -5.76
N ASP A 568 25.72 4.12 -5.26
CA ASP A 568 25.23 3.94 -3.90
C ASP A 568 24.88 2.47 -3.63
N ARG A 569 25.19 2.02 -2.40
CA ARG A 569 25.01 0.64 -1.96
C ARG A 569 23.63 0.31 -1.41
#